data_AF-A0A931DF77-F1
#
_entry.id   AF-A0A931DF77-F1
#
_cell.length_a   1.000
_cell.length_b   1.000
_cell.length_c   1.000
_cell.angle_alpha   90.00
_cell.angle_beta   90.00
_cell.angle_gamma   90.00
#
_symmetry.space_group_name_H-M   'P 1'
#
loop_
_entity.id
_entity.type
_entity.pdbx_description
1 polymer ?
#
loop_
_entity_poly.entity_id
_entity_poly.type
_entity_poly.pdbx_seq_one_letter_code
_entity_poly.pdbx_strand_id
1 'polypeptide(L)'
;MPEPTSPPPRIGTPRWDRELADIGLDRRRVDDDVDLALETTDARDEFDPHGVNLLGTHAETAAAWVLLHERFPSYGILMYLRMCWSNGDHALKDWIVRQFAAMLMHGPEPVAESAEYGLWVDYFESPEASQVFTALTLQLPRSHWDRLISGAGPVPWEAKQHVFQEAAEVPALHSALARGLAGSFYDVYGEVDAVDALALVDRITIVDEDLLEALTEATTQPLRLRTGSAVIVDESEPGWPHPGSFLLRAVVRSPRSRWLRRSELVADGRVYGRLVHWDFPFDPSKLAHRTVAAPEPEGRIVLFRVEGDSEHAELLVNRDLEAWPPGLREHLGC
;
A
#
# COMPACT_ATOMS: atom_id res chain seq x y z
N MET A 1 -13.86 -14.01 12.14
CA MET A 1 -13.77 -15.20 11.23
C MET A 1 -13.34 -16.45 12.01
N PRO A 2 -13.70 -17.68 11.60
CA PRO A 2 -13.13 -18.90 12.21
C PRO A 2 -11.62 -18.97 11.95
N GLU A 3 -10.85 -19.47 12.92
CA GLU A 3 -9.41 -19.68 12.73
C GLU A 3 -9.13 -20.66 11.57
N PRO A 4 -8.03 -20.50 10.82
CA PRO A 4 -7.65 -21.44 9.78
C PRO A 4 -7.62 -22.87 10.31
N THR A 5 -8.32 -23.77 9.62
CA THR A 5 -8.38 -25.20 9.99
C THR A 5 -7.03 -25.90 9.84
N SER A 6 -6.08 -25.29 9.12
CA SER A 6 -4.71 -25.79 8.99
C SER A 6 -3.73 -24.65 8.69
N PRO A 7 -2.99 -24.13 9.69
CA PRO A 7 -2.02 -23.07 9.46
C PRO A 7 -0.92 -23.54 8.49
N PRO A 8 -0.33 -22.63 7.69
CA PRO A 8 0.74 -22.98 6.77
C PRO A 8 1.93 -23.60 7.53
N PRO A 9 2.55 -24.65 6.97
CA PRO A 9 3.71 -25.30 7.58
C PRO A 9 4.93 -24.39 7.50
N ARG A 10 5.89 -24.58 8.42
CA ARG A 10 7.24 -24.02 8.26
C ARG A 10 7.86 -24.52 6.95
N ILE A 11 8.49 -23.62 6.20
CA ILE A 11 9.18 -23.90 4.94
C ILE A 11 10.28 -24.95 5.17
N GLY A 12 10.45 -25.87 4.22
CA GLY A 12 11.45 -26.95 4.30
C GLY A 12 11.08 -28.13 5.22
N THR A 13 9.86 -28.17 5.77
CA THR A 13 9.38 -29.33 6.54
C THR A 13 8.69 -30.37 5.66
N PRO A 14 8.54 -31.64 6.10
CA PRO A 14 7.82 -32.66 5.33
C PRO A 14 6.34 -32.31 5.01
N ARG A 15 5.74 -31.39 5.78
CA ARG A 15 4.40 -30.89 5.48
C ARG A 15 4.43 -29.88 4.35
N TRP A 16 5.47 -29.05 4.28
CA TRP A 16 5.71 -28.13 3.17
C TRP A 16 6.00 -28.90 1.87
N ASP A 17 6.75 -30.01 1.92
CA ASP A 17 6.97 -30.89 0.77
C ASP A 17 5.66 -31.44 0.18
N ARG A 18 4.65 -31.69 1.04
CA ARG A 18 3.31 -32.09 0.57
C ARG A 18 2.59 -30.95 -0.13
N GLU A 19 2.72 -29.71 0.36
CA GLU A 19 2.14 -28.55 -0.32
C GLU A 19 2.80 -28.30 -1.69
N LEU A 20 4.11 -28.58 -1.84
CA LEU A 20 4.76 -28.59 -3.16
C LEU A 20 4.18 -29.66 -4.08
N ALA A 21 4.00 -30.88 -3.57
CA ALA A 21 3.45 -31.98 -4.34
C ALA A 21 2.01 -31.69 -4.81
N ASP A 22 1.21 -30.99 -3.99
CA ASP A 22 -0.16 -30.58 -4.32
C ASP A 22 -0.22 -29.61 -5.53
N ILE A 23 0.84 -28.83 -5.77
CA ILE A 23 1.00 -28.00 -6.97
C ILE A 23 1.87 -28.65 -8.06
N GLY A 24 2.09 -29.97 -7.97
CA GLY A 24 2.77 -30.76 -9.00
C GLY A 24 4.29 -30.67 -8.98
N LEU A 25 4.89 -30.23 -7.87
CA LEU A 25 6.35 -30.07 -7.74
C LEU A 25 7.00 -31.23 -6.97
N ASP A 26 8.19 -31.63 -7.41
CA ASP A 26 9.07 -32.53 -6.66
C ASP A 26 10.09 -31.71 -5.87
N ARG A 27 10.08 -31.87 -4.54
CA ARG A 27 11.01 -31.22 -3.62
C ARG A 27 12.47 -31.38 -4.05
N ARG A 28 12.87 -32.57 -4.49
CA ARG A 28 14.27 -32.85 -4.85
C ARG A 28 14.73 -32.00 -6.03
N ARG A 29 13.87 -31.86 -7.03
CA ARG A 29 14.18 -31.04 -8.20
C ARG A 29 14.34 -29.57 -7.84
N VAL A 30 13.47 -29.05 -6.95
CA VAL A 30 13.61 -27.67 -6.46
C VAL A 30 14.92 -27.47 -5.69
N ASP A 31 15.33 -28.45 -4.89
CA ASP A 31 16.62 -28.42 -4.19
C ASP A 31 17.81 -28.42 -5.17
N ASP A 32 17.76 -29.28 -6.20
CA ASP A 32 18.80 -29.33 -7.25
C ASP A 32 18.93 -27.98 -7.98
N ASP A 33 17.81 -27.32 -8.28
CA ASP A 33 17.80 -25.99 -8.93
C ASP A 33 18.39 -24.90 -8.01
N VAL A 34 18.08 -24.93 -6.71
CA VAL A 34 18.64 -24.00 -5.71
C VAL A 34 20.14 -24.21 -5.55
N ASP A 35 20.60 -25.45 -5.45
CA ASP A 35 22.02 -25.75 -5.28
C ASP A 35 22.82 -25.35 -6.53
N LEU A 36 22.27 -25.59 -7.74
CA LEU A 36 22.86 -25.09 -8.99
C LEU A 36 22.96 -23.56 -9.01
N ALA A 37 21.90 -22.85 -8.59
CA ALA A 37 21.91 -21.39 -8.52
C ALA A 37 23.06 -20.91 -7.61
N LEU A 38 23.22 -21.51 -6.43
CA LEU A 38 24.27 -21.12 -5.48
C LEU A 38 25.69 -21.41 -5.98
N GLU A 39 25.89 -22.50 -6.73
CA GLU A 39 27.16 -22.78 -7.38
C GLU A 39 27.53 -21.73 -8.43
N THR A 40 26.55 -21.23 -9.19
CA THR A 40 26.80 -20.26 -10.27
C THR A 40 27.07 -18.84 -9.80
N THR A 41 26.54 -18.43 -8.64
CA THR A 41 26.64 -17.05 -8.15
C THR A 41 27.87 -16.79 -7.26
N ASP A 42 28.72 -17.79 -6.97
CA ASP A 42 29.82 -17.74 -5.98
C ASP A 42 29.40 -17.04 -4.68
N ALA A 43 28.18 -17.33 -4.21
CA ALA A 43 27.50 -16.62 -3.13
C ALA A 43 28.02 -17.04 -1.74
N ARG A 44 29.32 -16.81 -1.49
CA ARG A 44 29.94 -17.11 -0.20
C ARG A 44 29.56 -16.09 0.88
N ASP A 45 29.41 -14.82 0.50
CA ASP A 45 29.18 -13.71 1.44
C ASP A 45 27.99 -12.80 1.08
N GLU A 46 27.65 -12.66 -0.22
CA GLU A 46 26.52 -11.86 -0.71
C GLU A 46 25.83 -12.59 -1.86
N PHE A 47 24.50 -12.66 -1.84
CA PHE A 47 23.70 -13.31 -2.88
C PHE A 47 23.04 -12.24 -3.74
N ASP A 48 23.45 -12.13 -5.01
CA ASP A 48 22.82 -11.25 -5.99
C ASP A 48 21.70 -12.00 -6.73
N PRO A 49 20.41 -11.73 -6.41
CA PRO A 49 19.30 -12.41 -7.07
C PRO A 49 19.17 -12.02 -8.55
N HIS A 50 19.81 -10.93 -9.01
CA HIS A 50 19.75 -10.52 -10.42
C HIS A 50 20.66 -11.34 -11.34
N GLY A 51 21.69 -11.99 -10.79
CA GLY A 51 22.58 -12.88 -11.53
C GLY A 51 22.06 -14.30 -11.69
N VAL A 52 20.98 -14.65 -10.99
CA VAL A 52 20.48 -16.03 -10.93
C VAL A 52 19.56 -16.31 -12.11
N ASN A 53 19.82 -17.41 -12.82
CA ASN A 53 18.94 -17.91 -13.86
C ASN A 53 18.31 -19.23 -13.41
N LEU A 54 17.07 -19.17 -12.93
CA LEU A 54 16.28 -20.35 -12.62
C LEU A 54 15.53 -20.81 -13.87
N LEU A 55 15.67 -22.08 -14.22
CA LEU A 55 14.98 -22.70 -15.35
C LEU A 55 13.75 -23.45 -14.84
N GLY A 56 12.71 -23.54 -15.67
CA GLY A 56 11.53 -24.35 -15.38
C GLY A 56 10.21 -23.61 -15.52
N THR A 57 9.18 -24.16 -14.88
CA THR A 57 7.85 -23.55 -14.77
C THR A 57 7.85 -22.43 -13.73
N HIS A 58 6.87 -21.53 -13.78
CA HIS A 58 6.71 -20.49 -12.75
C HIS A 58 6.57 -21.04 -11.33
N ALA A 59 6.00 -22.24 -11.18
CA ALA A 59 5.88 -22.91 -9.89
C ALA A 59 7.24 -23.42 -9.37
N GLU A 60 8.05 -24.03 -10.24
CA GLU A 60 9.43 -24.46 -9.92
C GLU A 60 10.28 -23.25 -9.52
N THR A 61 10.25 -22.18 -10.32
CA THR A 61 10.97 -20.93 -10.05
C THR A 61 10.52 -20.28 -8.75
N ALA A 62 9.21 -20.21 -8.46
CA ALA A 62 8.69 -19.66 -7.22
C ALA A 62 9.17 -20.46 -5.99
N ALA A 63 9.14 -21.79 -6.07
CA ALA A 63 9.60 -22.66 -4.99
C ALA A 63 11.10 -22.50 -4.70
N ALA A 64 11.92 -22.39 -5.74
CA ALA A 64 13.34 -22.11 -5.59
C ALA A 64 13.58 -20.72 -4.96
N TRP A 65 12.85 -19.68 -5.36
CA TRP A 65 12.97 -18.35 -4.75
C TRP A 65 12.57 -18.32 -3.27
N VAL A 66 11.53 -19.06 -2.88
CA VAL A 66 11.13 -19.19 -1.46
C VAL A 66 12.26 -19.79 -0.62
N LEU A 67 12.96 -20.81 -1.13
CA LEU A 67 14.08 -21.43 -0.42
C LEU A 67 15.34 -20.56 -0.41
N LEU A 68 15.62 -19.86 -1.50
CA LEU A 68 16.70 -18.90 -1.57
C LEU A 68 16.46 -17.74 -0.59
N HIS A 69 15.21 -17.29 -0.43
CA HIS A 69 14.83 -16.28 0.55
C HIS A 69 15.05 -16.75 1.99
N GLU A 70 14.67 -17.98 2.32
CA GLU A 70 14.95 -18.56 3.65
C GLU A 70 16.45 -18.61 3.97
N ARG A 71 17.31 -18.79 2.95
CA ARG A 71 18.78 -18.81 3.11
C ARG A 71 19.39 -17.40 3.11
N PHE A 72 18.84 -16.49 2.30
CA PHE A 72 19.35 -15.13 2.06
C PHE A 72 18.21 -14.10 2.16
N PRO A 73 17.72 -13.78 3.39
CA PRO A 73 16.53 -12.96 3.56
C PRO A 73 16.74 -11.56 2.97
N SER A 74 16.07 -11.30 1.85
CA SER A 74 16.18 -10.03 1.13
C SER A 74 14.93 -9.79 0.30
N TYR A 75 14.52 -8.52 0.24
CA TYR A 75 13.45 -8.10 -0.65
C TYR A 75 13.76 -8.39 -2.13
N GLY A 76 15.04 -8.25 -2.54
CA GLY A 76 15.45 -8.49 -3.93
C GLY A 76 15.08 -9.90 -4.44
N ILE A 77 15.09 -10.90 -3.56
CA ILE A 77 14.62 -12.26 -3.89
C ILE A 77 13.08 -12.30 -4.04
N LEU A 78 12.35 -11.68 -3.12
CA LEU A 78 10.88 -11.68 -3.14
C LEU A 78 10.29 -10.92 -4.35
N MET A 79 11.02 -9.94 -4.89
CA MET A 79 10.64 -9.29 -6.14
C MET A 79 10.51 -10.28 -7.31
N TYR A 80 11.32 -11.34 -7.36
CA TYR A 80 11.18 -12.39 -8.37
C TYR A 80 10.02 -13.35 -8.08
N LEU A 81 9.65 -13.51 -6.81
CA LEU A 81 8.41 -14.21 -6.45
C LEU A 81 7.19 -13.46 -6.99
N ARG A 82 7.22 -12.11 -6.99
CA ARG A 82 6.18 -11.28 -7.64
C ARG A 82 6.11 -11.50 -9.15
N MET A 83 7.25 -11.71 -9.83
CA MET A 83 7.23 -12.09 -11.26
C MET A 83 6.55 -13.44 -11.51
N CYS A 84 6.79 -14.42 -10.63
CA CYS A 84 6.13 -15.72 -10.70
C CYS A 84 4.63 -15.59 -10.42
N TRP A 85 4.24 -14.76 -9.45
CA TRP A 85 2.84 -14.44 -9.17
C TRP A 85 2.10 -13.90 -10.39
N SER A 86 2.66 -12.89 -11.07
CA SER A 86 2.01 -12.21 -12.19
C SER A 86 1.70 -13.15 -13.35
N ASN A 87 2.52 -14.18 -13.55
CA ASN A 87 2.35 -15.18 -14.60
C ASN A 87 1.74 -16.52 -14.11
N GLY A 88 1.51 -16.64 -12.80
CA GLY A 88 1.00 -17.85 -12.16
C GLY A 88 -0.50 -18.02 -12.32
N ASP A 89 -0.93 -19.29 -12.32
CA ASP A 89 -2.34 -19.64 -12.18
C ASP A 89 -2.84 -19.44 -10.73
N HIS A 90 -4.11 -19.74 -10.49
CA HIS A 90 -4.71 -19.59 -9.16
C HIS A 90 -4.05 -20.50 -8.10
N ALA A 91 -3.66 -21.72 -8.46
CA ALA A 91 -3.05 -22.65 -7.52
C ALA A 91 -1.68 -22.16 -7.06
N LEU A 92 -0.86 -21.64 -7.99
CA LEU A 92 0.43 -21.04 -7.65
C LEU A 92 0.27 -19.78 -6.79
N LYS A 93 -0.69 -18.91 -7.12
CA LYS A 93 -0.97 -17.71 -6.32
C LYS A 93 -1.38 -18.05 -4.90
N ASP A 94 -2.32 -18.98 -4.73
CA ASP A 94 -2.75 -19.45 -3.41
C ASP A 94 -1.57 -20.05 -2.63
N TRP A 95 -0.72 -20.84 -3.29
CA TRP A 95 0.50 -21.38 -2.69
C TRP A 95 1.47 -20.27 -2.24
N ILE A 96 1.71 -19.24 -3.06
CA ILE A 96 2.57 -18.09 -2.73
C ILE A 96 2.03 -17.34 -1.50
N VAL A 97 0.71 -17.09 -1.41
CA VAL A 97 0.10 -16.48 -0.21
C VAL A 97 0.40 -17.31 1.04
N ARG A 98 0.28 -18.65 0.95
CA ARG A 98 0.61 -19.53 2.07
C ARG A 98 2.09 -19.44 2.46
N GLN A 99 2.99 -19.19 1.51
CA GLN A 99 4.41 -19.03 1.81
C GLN A 99 4.70 -17.71 2.55
N PHE A 100 4.09 -16.60 2.12
CA PHE A 100 4.16 -15.35 2.89
C PHE A 100 3.61 -15.54 4.32
N ALA A 101 2.48 -16.23 4.47
CA ALA A 101 1.94 -16.54 5.79
C ALA A 101 2.89 -17.45 6.61
N ALA A 102 3.58 -18.40 5.99
CA ALA A 102 4.60 -19.23 6.65
C ALA A 102 5.81 -18.40 7.11
N MET A 103 6.30 -17.48 6.27
CA MET A 103 7.42 -16.58 6.58
C MET A 103 7.08 -15.66 7.76
N LEU A 104 5.90 -15.05 7.74
CA LEU A 104 5.45 -14.16 8.83
C LEU A 104 5.22 -14.91 10.15
N MET A 105 4.79 -16.17 10.10
CA MET A 105 4.45 -16.95 11.30
C MET A 105 5.64 -17.71 11.89
N HIS A 106 6.49 -18.30 11.04
CA HIS A 106 7.50 -19.27 11.45
C HIS A 106 8.93 -18.85 11.13
N GLY A 107 9.10 -17.85 10.26
CA GLY A 107 10.40 -17.36 9.83
C GLY A 107 11.16 -16.67 10.96
N PRO A 108 12.50 -16.71 10.94
CA PRO A 108 13.29 -15.83 11.80
C PRO A 108 13.07 -14.36 11.42
N GLU A 109 13.43 -13.43 12.32
CA GLU A 109 13.18 -11.99 12.15
C GLU A 109 13.55 -11.45 10.76
N PRO A 110 14.74 -11.72 10.17
CA PRO A 110 15.09 -11.16 8.85
C PRO A 110 14.21 -11.68 7.71
N VAL A 111 13.71 -12.92 7.82
CA VAL A 111 12.76 -13.51 6.85
C VAL A 111 11.41 -12.83 6.98
N ALA A 112 10.91 -12.67 8.21
CA ALA A 112 9.63 -12.01 8.45
C ALA A 112 9.65 -10.53 8.04
N GLU A 113 10.70 -9.78 8.38
CA GLU A 113 10.86 -8.37 8.00
C GLU A 113 10.91 -8.18 6.49
N SER A 114 11.70 -8.99 5.77
CA SER A 114 11.77 -8.89 4.32
C SER A 114 10.47 -9.34 3.63
N ALA A 115 9.77 -10.33 4.19
CA ALA A 115 8.43 -10.73 3.74
C ALA A 115 7.38 -9.62 3.96
N GLU A 116 7.39 -8.97 5.12
CA GLU A 116 6.54 -7.81 5.42
C GLU A 116 6.80 -6.66 4.44
N TYR A 117 8.07 -6.33 4.21
CA TYR A 117 8.45 -5.31 3.25
C TYR A 117 8.03 -5.66 1.82
N GLY A 118 8.27 -6.91 1.39
CA GLY A 118 7.85 -7.39 0.07
C GLY A 118 6.33 -7.32 -0.12
N LEU A 119 5.54 -7.71 0.89
CA LEU A 119 4.09 -7.55 0.86
C LEU A 119 3.68 -6.08 0.70
N TRP A 120 4.27 -5.19 1.48
CA TRP A 120 3.99 -3.76 1.43
C TRP A 120 4.23 -3.18 0.03
N VAL A 121 5.44 -3.31 -0.52
CA VAL A 121 5.82 -2.62 -1.77
C VAL A 121 5.33 -3.29 -3.06
N ASP A 122 5.20 -4.63 -3.11
CA ASP A 122 4.87 -5.33 -4.37
C ASP A 122 3.42 -5.79 -4.44
N TYR A 123 2.83 -6.20 -3.31
CA TYR A 123 1.52 -6.84 -3.30
C TYR A 123 0.41 -5.89 -2.83
N PHE A 124 0.64 -5.13 -1.77
CA PHE A 124 -0.35 -4.19 -1.24
C PHE A 124 -0.47 -2.90 -2.04
N GLU A 125 0.57 -2.49 -2.78
CA GLU A 125 0.48 -1.39 -3.75
C GLU A 125 -0.07 -1.83 -5.12
N SER A 126 -0.40 -3.12 -5.28
CA SER A 126 -0.90 -3.66 -6.56
C SER A 126 -2.43 -3.68 -6.66
N PRO A 127 -3.00 -3.81 -7.88
CA PRO A 127 -4.44 -4.05 -8.06
C PRO A 127 -4.95 -5.32 -7.34
N GLU A 128 -4.08 -6.26 -7.01
CA GLU A 128 -4.44 -7.51 -6.31
C GLU A 128 -4.41 -7.38 -4.78
N ALA A 129 -4.09 -6.21 -4.21
CA ALA A 129 -3.91 -5.99 -2.78
C ALA A 129 -5.05 -6.55 -1.92
N SER A 130 -6.30 -6.29 -2.31
CA SER A 130 -7.49 -6.77 -1.59
C SER A 130 -7.54 -8.30 -1.51
N GLN A 131 -7.20 -8.99 -2.60
CA GLN A 131 -7.18 -10.45 -2.67
C GLN A 131 -6.08 -11.01 -1.78
N VAL A 132 -4.86 -10.48 -1.89
CA VAL A 132 -3.69 -10.95 -1.14
C VAL A 132 -3.92 -10.76 0.35
N PHE A 133 -4.33 -9.56 0.78
CA PHE A 133 -4.59 -9.24 2.18
C PHE A 133 -5.69 -10.14 2.77
N THR A 134 -6.82 -10.30 2.06
CA THR A 134 -7.92 -11.17 2.51
C THR A 134 -7.45 -12.62 2.63
N ALA A 135 -6.68 -13.12 1.67
CA ALA A 135 -6.16 -14.47 1.72
C ALA A 135 -5.17 -14.65 2.90
N LEU A 136 -4.30 -13.68 3.18
CA LEU A 136 -3.38 -13.73 4.33
C LEU A 136 -4.12 -13.74 5.67
N THR A 137 -5.18 -12.94 5.84
CA THR A 137 -5.97 -12.94 7.09
C THR A 137 -6.68 -14.26 7.34
N LEU A 138 -7.01 -15.01 6.27
CA LEU A 138 -7.54 -16.37 6.37
C LEU A 138 -6.46 -17.42 6.69
N GLN A 139 -5.21 -17.20 6.30
CA GLN A 139 -4.10 -18.14 6.56
C GLN A 139 -3.43 -17.95 7.92
N LEU A 140 -3.44 -16.72 8.44
CA LEU A 140 -2.79 -16.36 9.70
C LEU A 140 -3.78 -16.46 10.88
N PRO A 141 -3.40 -17.09 12.00
CA PRO A 141 -4.16 -16.95 13.23
C PRO A 141 -4.12 -15.48 13.68
N ARG A 142 -5.19 -15.01 14.32
CA ARG A 142 -5.33 -13.61 14.73
C ARG A 142 -4.18 -13.11 15.61
N SER A 143 -3.57 -14.00 16.39
CA SER A 143 -2.40 -13.71 17.23
C SER A 143 -1.15 -13.28 16.45
N HIS A 144 -1.11 -13.49 15.13
CA HIS A 144 0.02 -13.14 14.24
C HIS A 144 -0.37 -12.09 13.19
N TRP A 145 -1.46 -11.36 13.42
CA TRP A 145 -1.88 -10.28 12.51
C TRP A 145 -1.05 -9.00 12.66
N ASP A 146 -0.22 -8.87 13.69
CA ASP A 146 0.53 -7.66 14.02
C ASP A 146 1.38 -7.14 12.83
N ARG A 147 2.16 -7.99 12.18
CA ARG A 147 2.93 -7.61 10.98
C ARG A 147 2.03 -7.32 9.79
N LEU A 148 1.02 -8.18 9.58
CA LEU A 148 0.10 -8.06 8.46
C LEU A 148 -0.63 -6.71 8.46
N ILE A 149 -1.19 -6.31 9.60
CA ILE A 149 -1.98 -5.07 9.68
C ILE A 149 -1.11 -3.83 9.82
N SER A 150 0.11 -3.94 10.37
CA SER A 150 1.04 -2.79 10.46
C SER A 150 1.42 -2.27 9.07
N GLY A 151 1.65 -3.16 8.11
CA GLY A 151 2.00 -2.81 6.72
C GLY A 151 0.81 -2.64 5.77
N ALA A 152 -0.44 -2.69 6.26
CA ALA A 152 -1.64 -2.67 5.43
C ALA A 152 -2.08 -1.27 4.95
N GLY A 153 -1.19 -0.27 5.04
CA GLY A 153 -1.46 1.10 4.60
C GLY A 153 -2.00 1.17 3.16
N PRO A 154 -1.29 0.58 2.17
CA PRO A 154 -1.70 0.59 0.76
C PRO A 154 -2.94 -0.26 0.42
N VAL A 155 -3.33 -1.19 1.30
CA VAL A 155 -4.48 -2.07 1.04
C VAL A 155 -5.77 -1.24 1.00
N PRO A 156 -6.68 -1.43 0.03
CA PRO A 156 -7.95 -0.72 -0.02
C PRO A 156 -8.76 -0.84 1.28
N TRP A 157 -9.45 0.24 1.66
CA TRP A 157 -10.16 0.30 2.95
C TRP A 157 -11.20 -0.81 3.09
N GLU A 158 -11.97 -1.08 2.04
CA GLU A 158 -13.03 -2.08 2.02
C GLU A 158 -12.51 -3.50 2.33
N ALA A 159 -11.25 -3.79 1.99
CA ALA A 159 -10.64 -5.08 2.25
C ALA A 159 -10.10 -5.22 3.68
N LYS A 160 -9.70 -4.11 4.32
CA LYS A 160 -9.07 -4.13 5.67
C LYS A 160 -9.96 -3.65 6.81
N GLN A 161 -11.04 -2.92 6.54
CA GLN A 161 -11.92 -2.32 7.57
C GLN A 161 -12.39 -3.34 8.61
N HIS A 162 -12.93 -4.49 8.18
CA HIS A 162 -13.41 -5.52 9.10
C HIS A 162 -12.28 -6.12 9.96
N VAL A 163 -11.11 -6.35 9.36
CA VAL A 163 -9.93 -6.89 10.04
C VAL A 163 -9.41 -5.90 11.08
N PHE A 164 -9.42 -4.60 10.75
CA PHE A 164 -9.06 -3.53 11.67
C PHE A 164 -10.04 -3.42 12.84
N GLN A 165 -11.35 -3.57 12.58
CA GLN A 165 -12.37 -3.65 13.63
C GLN A 165 -12.16 -4.85 14.56
N GLU A 166 -11.84 -6.03 14.02
CA GLU A 166 -11.51 -7.21 14.83
C GLU A 166 -10.20 -7.03 15.62
N ALA A 167 -9.19 -6.36 15.04
CA ALA A 167 -7.93 -6.07 15.71
C ALA A 167 -8.07 -5.06 16.86
N ALA A 168 -8.99 -4.11 16.75
CA ALA A 168 -9.28 -3.15 17.82
C ALA A 168 -9.80 -3.82 19.11
N GLU A 169 -10.40 -5.02 19.00
CA GLU A 169 -10.86 -5.80 20.15
C GLU A 169 -9.74 -6.59 20.86
N VAL A 170 -8.52 -6.58 20.31
CA VAL A 170 -7.37 -7.34 20.83
C VAL A 170 -6.27 -6.37 21.24
N PRO A 171 -6.08 -6.09 22.56
CA PRO A 171 -5.08 -5.13 23.03
C PRO A 171 -3.66 -5.36 22.51
N ALA A 172 -3.27 -6.62 22.33
CA ALA A 172 -1.95 -6.98 21.78
C ALA A 172 -1.73 -6.48 20.33
N LEU A 173 -2.80 -6.18 19.59
CA LEU A 173 -2.75 -5.70 18.21
C LEU A 173 -2.91 -4.17 18.10
N HIS A 174 -3.14 -3.44 19.20
CA HIS A 174 -3.43 -2.00 19.15
C HIS A 174 -2.30 -1.18 18.52
N SER A 175 -1.04 -1.48 18.86
CA SER A 175 0.12 -0.79 18.27
C SER A 175 0.22 -1.05 16.76
N ALA A 176 -0.01 -2.30 16.34
CA ALA A 176 0.01 -2.67 14.93
C ALA A 176 -1.14 -2.01 14.14
N LEU A 177 -2.35 -2.00 14.71
CA LEU A 177 -3.50 -1.32 14.13
C LEU A 177 -3.26 0.19 13.99
N ALA A 178 -2.69 0.84 15.01
CA ALA A 178 -2.36 2.26 14.94
C ALA A 178 -1.37 2.56 13.80
N ARG A 179 -0.35 1.71 13.61
CA ARG A 179 0.58 1.82 12.46
C ARG A 179 -0.12 1.62 11.12
N GLY A 180 -0.97 0.60 11.01
CA GLY A 180 -1.77 0.35 9.81
C GLY A 180 -2.68 1.51 9.45
N LEU A 181 -3.35 2.12 10.44
CA LEU A 181 -4.18 3.31 10.26
C LEU A 181 -3.33 4.50 9.79
N ALA A 182 -2.18 4.75 10.42
CA ALA A 182 -1.28 5.82 9.99
C ALA A 182 -0.78 5.60 8.56
N GLY A 183 -0.32 4.39 8.23
CA GLY A 183 0.04 4.03 6.85
C GLY A 183 -1.11 4.27 5.88
N SER A 184 -2.36 4.01 6.28
CA SER A 184 -3.53 4.26 5.43
C SER A 184 -3.78 5.75 5.13
N PHE A 185 -3.31 6.66 5.98
CA PHE A 185 -3.36 8.11 5.75
C PHE A 185 -2.13 8.66 5.02
N TYR A 186 -0.97 8.06 5.24
CA TYR A 186 0.33 8.64 4.87
C TYR A 186 1.09 7.86 3.79
N ASP A 187 0.68 6.65 3.41
CA ASP A 187 1.24 5.97 2.24
C ASP A 187 0.69 6.55 0.94
N VAL A 188 1.51 6.52 -0.10
CA VAL A 188 1.18 7.01 -1.44
C VAL A 188 -0.08 6.32 -1.99
N TYR A 189 -0.25 5.04 -1.70
CA TYR A 189 -1.42 4.23 -2.06
C TYR A 189 -2.40 4.02 -0.90
N GLY A 190 -2.22 4.76 0.20
CA GLY A 190 -3.09 4.68 1.37
C GLY A 190 -4.55 4.98 1.05
N GLU A 191 -5.45 4.14 1.56
CA GLU A 191 -6.89 4.37 1.51
C GLU A 191 -7.52 4.08 2.87
N VAL A 192 -8.37 5.01 3.32
CA VAL A 192 -9.05 4.96 4.62
C VAL A 192 -10.32 5.81 4.60
N ASP A 193 -11.39 5.30 5.21
CA ASP A 193 -12.50 6.14 5.66
C ASP A 193 -12.10 6.82 6.98
N ALA A 194 -11.97 8.15 6.96
CA ALA A 194 -11.44 8.88 8.10
C ALA A 194 -12.40 8.93 9.31
N VAL A 195 -13.70 8.82 9.08
CA VAL A 195 -14.70 8.80 10.17
C VAL A 195 -14.62 7.46 10.88
N ASP A 196 -14.57 6.36 10.13
CA ASP A 196 -14.38 5.03 10.70
C ASP A 196 -13.02 4.90 11.40
N ALA A 197 -11.96 5.47 10.81
CA ALA A 197 -10.63 5.48 11.41
C ALA A 197 -10.59 6.23 12.73
N LEU A 198 -11.24 7.40 12.82
CA LEU A 198 -11.38 8.15 14.08
C LEU A 198 -12.07 7.28 15.14
N ALA A 199 -13.18 6.62 14.79
CA ALA A 199 -13.88 5.73 15.71
C ALA A 199 -13.03 4.52 16.17
N LEU A 200 -12.11 4.04 15.33
CA LEU A 200 -11.13 3.01 15.72
C LEU A 200 -10.05 3.56 16.64
N VAL A 201 -9.52 4.76 16.36
CA VAL A 201 -8.53 5.43 17.21
C VAL A 201 -9.06 5.60 18.64
N ASP A 202 -10.33 6.00 18.78
CA ASP A 202 -10.99 6.16 20.09
C ASP A 202 -11.13 4.85 20.89
N ARG A 203 -11.01 3.69 20.24
CA ARG A 203 -11.18 2.36 20.85
C ARG A 203 -9.88 1.68 21.25
N ILE A 204 -8.73 2.19 20.82
CA ILE A 204 -7.43 1.55 21.03
C ILE A 204 -6.51 2.35 21.94
N THR A 205 -5.59 1.65 22.60
CA THR A 205 -4.53 2.28 23.39
C THR A 205 -3.29 2.49 22.53
N ILE A 206 -2.88 3.75 22.36
CA ILE A 206 -1.70 4.14 21.60
C ILE A 206 -0.66 4.67 22.59
N VAL A 207 0.44 3.93 22.77
CA VAL A 207 1.53 4.30 23.69
C VAL A 207 2.59 5.14 23.00
N ASP A 208 2.73 4.99 21.69
CA ASP A 208 3.65 5.76 20.86
C ASP A 208 3.10 7.18 20.63
N GLU A 209 3.76 8.17 21.22
CA GLU A 209 3.33 9.58 21.19
C GLU A 209 3.38 10.17 19.76
N ASP A 210 4.39 9.81 18.96
CA ASP A 210 4.55 10.31 17.59
C ASP A 210 3.45 9.76 16.67
N LEU A 211 3.04 8.51 16.91
CA LEU A 211 1.95 7.84 16.21
C LEU A 211 0.59 8.39 16.62
N LEU A 212 0.40 8.64 17.92
CA LEU A 212 -0.82 9.29 18.43
C LEU A 212 -0.96 10.70 17.84
N GLU A 213 0.13 11.48 17.79
CA GLU A 213 0.14 12.80 17.15
C GLU A 213 -0.24 12.68 15.66
N ALA A 214 0.35 11.71 14.94
CA ALA A 214 0.04 11.46 13.53
C ALA A 214 -1.45 11.22 13.29
N LEU A 215 -2.02 10.30 14.08
CA LEU A 215 -3.41 9.90 13.95
C LEU A 215 -4.35 11.02 14.39
N THR A 216 -3.99 11.76 15.44
CA THR A 216 -4.74 12.94 15.88
C THR A 216 -4.77 13.99 14.77
N GLU A 217 -3.62 14.35 14.17
CA GLU A 217 -3.57 15.26 13.03
C GLU A 217 -4.45 14.76 11.88
N ALA A 218 -4.28 13.49 11.49
CA ALA A 218 -4.97 12.87 10.36
C ALA A 218 -6.49 12.83 10.53
N THR A 219 -6.98 12.64 11.76
CA THR A 219 -8.41 12.43 12.08
C THR A 219 -9.12 13.65 12.64
N THR A 220 -8.41 14.75 12.95
CA THR A 220 -9.04 15.95 13.56
C THR A 220 -8.74 17.26 12.84
N GLN A 221 -7.80 17.28 11.90
CA GLN A 221 -7.35 18.53 11.26
C GLN A 221 -7.46 18.47 9.73
N PRO A 222 -7.61 19.62 9.05
CA PRO A 222 -7.45 19.70 7.61
C PRO A 222 -5.98 19.71 7.19
N LEU A 223 -5.73 19.28 5.95
CA LEU A 223 -4.48 19.56 5.24
C LEU A 223 -4.57 21.00 4.75
N ARG A 224 -3.68 21.86 5.23
CA ARG A 224 -3.69 23.29 4.87
C ARG A 224 -2.81 23.53 3.66
N LEU A 225 -3.37 24.20 2.66
CA LEU A 225 -2.72 24.47 1.38
C LEU A 225 -2.74 25.97 1.08
N ARG A 226 -1.71 26.47 0.39
CA ARG A 226 -1.74 27.78 -0.29
C ARG A 226 -1.60 27.56 -1.78
N THR A 227 -2.58 28.01 -2.56
CA THR A 227 -2.54 27.87 -4.01
C THR A 227 -1.78 29.00 -4.69
N GLY A 228 -1.11 28.66 -5.78
CA GLY A 228 -0.52 29.57 -6.75
C GLY A 228 -1.37 29.60 -8.00
N SER A 229 -0.92 28.94 -9.06
CA SER A 229 -1.59 28.86 -10.36
C SER A 229 -2.48 27.63 -10.52
N ALA A 230 -3.35 27.65 -11.53
CA ALA A 230 -4.12 26.48 -11.96
C ALA A 230 -3.99 26.27 -13.47
N VAL A 231 -4.06 25.02 -13.92
CA VAL A 231 -4.06 24.62 -15.32
C VAL A 231 -5.36 23.88 -15.61
N ILE A 232 -6.14 24.42 -16.54
CA ILE A 232 -7.39 23.84 -16.99
C ILE A 232 -7.11 23.16 -18.32
N VAL A 233 -7.33 21.85 -18.39
CA VAL A 233 -7.11 21.04 -19.60
C VAL A 233 -8.37 21.08 -20.45
N ASP A 234 -8.21 21.14 -21.78
CA ASP A 234 -9.35 21.03 -22.69
C ASP A 234 -9.91 19.60 -22.65
N GLU A 235 -11.13 19.44 -22.17
CA GLU A 235 -11.79 18.13 -22.01
C GLU A 235 -12.08 17.44 -23.36
N SER A 236 -12.04 18.18 -24.46
CA SER A 236 -12.20 17.61 -25.80
C SER A 236 -10.91 16.96 -26.35
N GLU A 237 -9.77 17.16 -25.68
CA GLU A 237 -8.51 16.55 -26.07
C GLU A 237 -8.50 15.05 -25.74
N PRO A 238 -8.27 14.16 -26.72
CA PRO A 238 -8.34 12.70 -26.53
C PRO A 238 -7.28 12.15 -25.55
N GLY A 239 -6.32 12.97 -25.12
CA GLY A 239 -5.30 12.62 -24.13
C GLY A 239 -5.67 12.87 -22.67
N TRP A 240 -6.82 13.51 -22.39
CA TRP A 240 -7.26 13.82 -21.03
C TRP A 240 -8.44 12.92 -20.58
N PRO A 241 -8.19 11.81 -19.86
CA PRO A 241 -9.23 10.85 -19.50
C PRO A 241 -10.10 11.29 -18.30
N HIS A 242 -10.03 12.56 -17.88
CA HIS A 242 -10.63 13.06 -16.64
C HIS A 242 -11.52 14.30 -16.87
N PRO A 243 -12.67 14.16 -17.55
CA PRO A 243 -13.58 15.29 -17.76
C PRO A 243 -14.01 15.89 -16.42
N GLY A 244 -14.18 17.21 -16.36
CA GLY A 244 -14.53 17.94 -15.14
C GLY A 244 -13.40 17.97 -14.12
N SER A 245 -12.13 18.12 -14.56
CA SER A 245 -11.00 18.26 -13.63
C SER A 245 -9.95 19.25 -14.13
N PHE A 246 -9.18 19.81 -13.19
CA PHE A 246 -8.09 20.75 -13.44
C PHE A 246 -6.90 20.44 -12.54
N LEU A 247 -5.74 21.01 -12.87
CA LEU A 247 -4.52 20.88 -12.07
C LEU A 247 -4.30 22.17 -11.27
N LEU A 248 -4.05 22.02 -9.98
CA LEU A 248 -3.87 23.12 -9.03
C LEU A 248 -2.45 23.07 -8.45
N ARG A 249 -1.69 24.16 -8.58
CA ARG A 249 -0.36 24.27 -7.97
C ARG A 249 -0.51 24.86 -6.58
N ALA A 250 0.01 24.18 -5.57
CA ALA A 250 -0.09 24.62 -4.19
C ALA A 250 1.14 24.23 -3.36
N VAL A 251 1.35 24.95 -2.26
CA VAL A 251 2.30 24.58 -1.20
C VAL A 251 1.52 24.00 -0.04
N VAL A 252 1.96 22.83 0.43
CA VAL A 252 1.45 22.20 1.65
C VAL A 252 2.04 22.93 2.86
N ARG A 253 1.18 23.40 3.77
CA ARG A 253 1.57 24.11 4.99
C ARG A 253 1.42 23.27 6.26
N SER A 254 0.74 22.14 6.20
CA SER A 254 0.67 21.20 7.33
C SER A 254 2.05 20.59 7.62
N PRO A 255 2.36 20.27 8.88
CA PRO A 255 3.65 19.71 9.26
C PRO A 255 3.89 18.33 8.63
N ARG A 256 2.84 17.51 8.47
CA ARG A 256 2.92 16.21 7.79
C ARG A 256 2.12 16.25 6.49
N SER A 257 2.70 15.68 5.43
CA SER A 257 2.01 15.52 4.14
C SER A 257 1.26 14.19 4.15
N ARG A 258 -0.03 14.22 4.45
CA ARG A 258 -0.92 13.06 4.28
C ARG A 258 -1.32 12.87 2.83
N TRP A 259 -1.42 11.63 2.39
CA TRP A 259 -1.77 11.25 1.02
C TRP A 259 -3.22 10.79 0.98
N LEU A 260 -4.12 11.75 1.09
CA LEU A 260 -5.54 11.47 1.00
C LEU A 260 -5.99 11.61 -0.45
N ARG A 261 -6.01 10.48 -1.16
CA ARG A 261 -6.38 10.36 -2.58
C ARG A 261 -7.78 10.89 -2.93
N ARG A 262 -8.59 11.27 -1.96
CA ARG A 262 -9.97 11.74 -2.13
C ARG A 262 -10.35 12.87 -1.15
N SER A 263 -9.48 13.84 -0.90
CA SER A 263 -9.85 14.94 0.02
C SER A 263 -10.81 15.94 -0.60
N GLU A 264 -11.80 16.39 0.14
CA GLU A 264 -12.64 17.53 -0.24
C GLU A 264 -11.90 18.84 -0.04
N LEU A 265 -11.87 19.65 -1.10
CA LEU A 265 -11.21 20.95 -1.11
C LEU A 265 -12.20 22.03 -0.69
N VAL A 266 -11.92 22.65 0.44
CA VAL A 266 -12.78 23.63 1.11
C VAL A 266 -12.12 25.00 1.12
N ALA A 267 -12.90 26.03 0.79
CA ALA A 267 -12.56 27.44 1.00
C ALA A 267 -13.80 28.19 1.48
N ASP A 268 -13.65 29.14 2.40
CA ASP A 268 -14.76 29.97 2.89
C ASP A 268 -16.00 29.15 3.31
N GLY A 269 -15.76 27.96 3.89
CA GLY A 269 -16.80 27.02 4.34
C GLY A 269 -17.49 26.19 3.24
N ARG A 270 -17.16 26.38 1.96
CA ARG A 270 -17.76 25.68 0.81
C ARG A 270 -16.80 24.66 0.20
N VAL A 271 -17.33 23.51 -0.22
CA VAL A 271 -16.60 22.51 -1.01
C VAL A 271 -16.57 22.93 -2.48
N TYR A 272 -15.37 22.95 -3.08
CA TYR A 272 -15.14 23.31 -4.49
C TYR A 272 -14.73 22.12 -5.36
N GLY A 273 -14.32 21.00 -4.77
CA GLY A 273 -13.93 19.84 -5.54
C GLY A 273 -13.28 18.79 -4.66
N ARG A 274 -12.72 17.76 -5.29
CA ARG A 274 -12.00 16.68 -4.62
C ARG A 274 -10.58 16.59 -5.15
N LEU A 275 -9.60 16.63 -4.25
CA LEU A 275 -8.23 16.24 -4.55
C LEU A 275 -8.22 14.76 -4.92
N VAL A 276 -7.59 14.46 -6.03
CA VAL A 276 -7.40 13.11 -6.50
C VAL A 276 -5.92 12.85 -6.78
N HIS A 277 -5.52 11.61 -6.51
CA HIS A 277 -4.13 11.19 -6.63
C HIS A 277 -3.61 11.30 -8.06
N TRP A 278 -2.29 11.39 -8.15
CA TRP A 278 -1.52 11.49 -9.37
C TRP A 278 -1.34 10.09 -9.97
N ASP A 279 -2.15 9.75 -10.95
CA ASP A 279 -1.84 8.66 -11.89
C ASP A 279 -1.81 9.25 -13.28
N PHE A 280 -0.79 10.06 -13.61
CA PHE A 280 -0.62 10.48 -15.00
C PHE A 280 0.79 10.99 -15.34
N PRO A 281 1.36 10.60 -16.49
CA PRO A 281 2.38 11.39 -17.15
C PRO A 281 1.75 12.66 -17.74
N PHE A 282 1.57 13.71 -16.93
CA PHE A 282 1.16 15.01 -17.46
C PHE A 282 2.32 15.66 -18.20
N ASP A 283 2.22 15.66 -19.54
CA ASP A 283 3.16 16.36 -20.40
C ASP A 283 2.48 17.63 -20.94
N PRO A 284 2.75 18.82 -20.35
CA PRO A 284 2.12 20.06 -20.78
C PRO A 284 2.44 20.41 -22.24
N SER A 285 3.48 19.80 -22.84
CA SER A 285 3.81 20.01 -24.25
C SER A 285 2.87 19.26 -25.21
N LYS A 286 2.11 18.27 -24.72
CA LYS A 286 1.25 17.40 -25.53
C LYS A 286 -0.24 17.70 -25.40
N LEU A 287 -0.64 18.60 -24.49
CA LEU A 287 -2.05 18.87 -24.19
C LEU A 287 -2.38 20.34 -24.39
N ALA A 288 -3.47 20.63 -25.10
CA ALA A 288 -4.04 21.97 -25.13
C ALA A 288 -4.59 22.34 -23.74
N HIS A 289 -4.17 23.48 -23.21
CA HIS A 289 -4.55 23.91 -21.87
C HIS A 289 -4.58 25.43 -21.72
N ARG A 290 -5.33 25.90 -20.74
CA ARG A 290 -5.36 27.29 -20.28
C ARG A 290 -4.77 27.38 -18.88
N THR A 291 -3.81 28.28 -18.68
CA THR A 291 -3.22 28.54 -17.37
C THR A 291 -3.80 29.80 -16.75
N VAL A 292 -4.29 29.68 -15.51
CA VAL A 292 -4.69 30.80 -14.67
C VAL A 292 -3.49 31.16 -13.79
N ALA A 293 -2.90 32.33 -14.05
CA ALA A 293 -1.65 32.74 -13.43
C ALA A 293 -1.87 33.49 -12.11
N ALA A 294 -1.07 33.13 -11.11
CA ALA A 294 -0.85 33.91 -9.89
C ALA A 294 0.60 33.74 -9.43
N PRO A 295 1.11 34.61 -8.53
CA PRO A 295 2.43 34.42 -7.94
C PRO A 295 2.54 33.02 -7.34
N GLU A 296 3.63 32.33 -7.65
CA GLU A 296 3.88 31.02 -7.07
C GLU A 296 4.10 31.16 -5.55
N PRO A 297 3.46 30.31 -4.73
CA PRO A 297 3.71 30.29 -3.30
C PRO A 297 5.16 29.89 -3.02
N GLU A 298 5.77 30.48 -2.00
CA GLU A 298 7.12 30.12 -1.55
C GLU A 298 7.14 28.70 -0.96
N GLY A 299 8.16 27.91 -1.31
CA GLY A 299 8.39 26.57 -0.77
C GLY A 299 8.29 25.44 -1.80
N ARG A 300 8.10 24.21 -1.31
CA ARG A 300 7.94 23.02 -2.16
C ARG A 300 6.55 23.02 -2.79
N ILE A 301 6.50 23.30 -4.09
CA ILE A 301 5.26 23.30 -4.86
C ILE A 301 4.88 21.86 -5.22
N VAL A 302 3.60 21.55 -5.04
CA VAL A 302 2.96 20.28 -5.39
C VAL A 302 1.82 20.61 -6.36
N LEU A 303 1.67 19.81 -7.42
CA LEU A 303 0.50 19.89 -8.30
C LEU A 303 -0.61 19.01 -7.70
N PHE A 304 -1.87 19.32 -7.90
CA PHE A 304 -2.96 18.45 -7.48
C PHE A 304 -3.95 18.36 -8.62
N ARG A 305 -4.41 17.16 -8.99
CA ARG A 305 -5.62 17.06 -9.79
C ARG A 305 -6.81 17.28 -8.88
N VAL A 306 -7.70 18.17 -9.30
CA VAL A 306 -8.95 18.50 -8.60
C VAL A 306 -10.10 18.08 -9.50
N GLU A 307 -10.93 17.15 -9.05
CA GLU A 307 -12.22 16.84 -9.66
C GLU A 307 -13.25 17.88 -9.22
N GLY A 308 -13.74 18.66 -10.18
CA GLY A 308 -14.63 19.79 -9.96
C GLY A 308 -14.76 20.65 -11.20
N ASP A 309 -15.80 21.48 -11.25
CA ASP A 309 -16.03 22.39 -12.36
C ASP A 309 -14.79 23.28 -12.62
N SER A 310 -14.41 23.43 -13.89
CA SER A 310 -13.31 24.29 -14.30
C SER A 310 -13.44 25.73 -13.81
N GLU A 311 -14.67 26.23 -13.61
CA GLU A 311 -14.93 27.55 -13.02
C GLU A 311 -14.39 27.65 -11.58
N HIS A 312 -14.37 26.55 -10.83
CA HIS A 312 -13.81 26.53 -9.48
C HIS A 312 -12.30 26.74 -9.47
N ALA A 313 -11.58 26.36 -10.54
CA ALA A 313 -10.13 26.55 -10.62
C ALA A 313 -9.74 28.02 -10.45
N GLU A 314 -10.49 28.93 -11.06
CA GLU A 314 -10.25 30.38 -10.96
C GLU A 314 -10.54 30.91 -9.55
N LEU A 315 -11.57 30.38 -8.89
CA LEU A 315 -11.96 30.79 -7.53
C LEU A 315 -10.94 30.36 -6.47
N LEU A 316 -10.21 29.28 -6.74
CA LEU A 316 -9.27 28.67 -5.81
C LEU A 316 -7.84 29.22 -5.94
N VAL A 317 -7.50 29.95 -7.00
CA VAL A 317 -6.17 30.52 -7.22
C VAL A 317 -5.84 31.62 -6.19
N ASN A 318 -4.61 31.60 -5.66
CA ASN A 318 -4.12 32.53 -4.64
C ASN A 318 -4.96 32.54 -3.33
N ARG A 319 -5.43 31.37 -2.90
CA ARG A 319 -6.24 31.16 -1.70
C ARG A 319 -5.55 30.24 -0.70
N ASP A 320 -5.89 30.42 0.57
CA ASP A 320 -5.66 29.41 1.58
C ASP A 320 -6.83 28.43 1.54
N LEU A 321 -6.52 27.14 1.44
CA LEU A 321 -7.49 26.07 1.31
C LEU A 321 -7.30 25.05 2.43
N GLU A 322 -8.39 24.36 2.72
CA GLU A 322 -8.41 23.20 3.58
C GLU A 322 -8.77 21.97 2.75
N ALA A 323 -8.00 20.90 2.91
CA ALA A 323 -8.30 19.61 2.33
C ALA A 323 -8.67 18.62 3.44
N TRP A 324 -9.94 18.23 3.46
CA TRP A 324 -10.54 17.34 4.45
C TRP A 324 -10.75 15.94 3.86
N PRO A 325 -10.49 14.85 4.61
CA PRO A 325 -11.05 13.57 4.22
C PRO A 325 -12.58 13.67 4.07
N PRO A 326 -13.21 12.94 3.13
CA PRO A 326 -14.65 12.99 2.92
C PRO A 326 -15.43 12.74 4.21
N GLY A 327 -16.43 13.58 4.49
CA GLY A 327 -17.34 13.42 5.63
C GLY A 327 -16.75 13.72 7.01
N LEU A 328 -15.43 13.84 7.14
CA LEU A 328 -14.79 14.08 8.43
C LEU A 328 -15.13 15.47 8.98
N ARG A 329 -15.16 16.49 8.11
CA ARG A 329 -15.47 17.86 8.50
C ARG A 329 -16.87 17.98 9.12
N GLU A 330 -17.86 17.38 8.46
CA GLU A 330 -19.24 17.35 8.92
C GLU A 330 -19.37 16.56 10.23
N HIS A 331 -18.65 15.43 10.34
CA HIS A 331 -18.61 14.61 11.54
C HIS A 331 -18.08 15.40 12.75
N LEU A 332 -17.07 16.24 12.55
CA LEU A 332 -16.49 17.10 13.60
C LEU A 332 -17.29 18.40 13.83
N GLY A 333 -18.28 18.71 12.99
CA GLY A 333 -19.10 19.92 13.09
C GLY A 333 -18.37 21.22 12.73
N CYS A 334 -17.42 21.17 11.81
CA CYS A 334 -16.55 22.29 11.39
C CYS A 334 -17.02 23.02 10.12
#